data_AF-A0A536MAZ2-F1
#
_entry.id   AF-A0A536MAZ2-F1
#
_cell.length_a   1.000
_cell.length_b   1.000
_cell.length_c   1.000
_cell.angle_alpha   90.00
_cell.angle_beta   90.00
_cell.angle_gamma   90.00
#
_symmetry.space_group_name_H-M   'P 1'
#
loop_
_entity.id
_entity.type
_entity.pdbx_description
1 polymer ?
#
loop_
_entity_poly.entity_id
_entity_poly.type
_entity_poly.pdbx_seq_one_letter_code
_entity_poly.pdbx_strand_id
1 'polypeptide(L)' 'MATATQAKHNPIKELHQIGQSLWLDNIRRQLISSGELARLRDEGLTGVTSNPTIFEKAVSGSTDYDEAMV' A
#
# COMPACT_ATOMS: atom_id res chain seq x y z
N MET A 1 -27.10 25.93 -13.21
CA MET A 1 -25.87 26.13 -12.40
C MET A 1 -25.64 24.87 -11.58
N ALA A 2 -24.84 23.94 -12.10
CA ALA A 2 -24.30 22.82 -11.34
C ALA A 2 -22.85 22.68 -11.81
N THR A 3 -21.92 23.17 -10.99
CA THR A 3 -20.49 23.00 -11.23
C THR A 3 -20.17 21.52 -11.08
N ALA A 4 -19.89 20.85 -12.19
CA ALA A 4 -19.33 19.52 -12.19
C ALA A 4 -18.03 19.55 -11.37
N THR A 5 -18.02 18.85 -10.24
CA THR A 5 -16.81 18.66 -9.43
C THR A 5 -15.77 17.99 -10.33
N GLN A 6 -14.70 18.71 -10.65
CA GLN A 6 -13.57 18.16 -11.39
C GLN A 6 -13.03 16.98 -10.58
N ALA A 7 -13.23 15.76 -11.10
CA ALA A 7 -12.75 14.56 -10.43
C ALA A 7 -11.24 14.70 -10.24
N LYS A 8 -10.79 14.68 -8.98
CA LYS A 8 -9.36 14.71 -8.64
C LYS A 8 -8.66 13.60 -9.41
N HIS A 9 -7.67 13.97 -10.22
CA HIS A 9 -6.81 13.07 -10.98
C HIS A 9 -6.23 12.01 -10.02
N ASN A 10 -6.47 10.73 -10.30
CA ASN A 10 -5.96 9.61 -9.52
C ASN A 10 -5.17 8.71 -10.49
N PRO A 11 -3.83 8.87 -10.54
CA PRO A 11 -2.98 8.10 -11.44
C PRO A 11 -3.14 6.58 -11.30
N ILE A 12 -3.42 6.08 -10.09
CA ILE A 12 -3.62 4.65 -9.85
C ILE A 12 -4.87 4.15 -10.59
N LYS A 13 -5.96 4.93 -10.57
CA LYS A 13 -7.19 4.59 -11.30
C LYS A 13 -7.02 4.66 -12.81
N GLU A 14 -6.15 5.53 -13.31
CA GLU A 14 -5.84 5.63 -14.74
C GLU A 14 -5.04 4.42 -15.25
N LEU A 15 -4.10 3.91 -14.45
CA LEU A 15 -3.42 2.65 -14.75
C LEU A 15 -4.42 1.50 -14.91
N HIS A 16 -5.44 1.43 -14.07
CA HIS A 16 -6.50 0.42 -14.19
C HIS A 16 -7.30 0.54 -15.49
N GLN A 17 -7.55 1.76 -15.98
CA GLN A 17 -8.28 1.99 -17.23
C GLN A 17 -7.55 1.44 -18.45
N ILE A 18 -6.22 1.36 -18.39
CA ILE A 18 -5.39 0.75 -19.45
C ILE A 18 -5.03 -0.73 -19.16
N GLY A 19 -5.65 -1.33 -18.14
CA GLY A 19 -5.43 -2.73 -17.77
C GLY A 19 -4.14 -3.00 -16.98
N GLN A 20 -3.50 -1.96 -16.44
CA GLN A 20 -2.29 -2.09 -15.63
C GLN A 20 -2.61 -2.12 -14.13
N SER A 21 -2.10 -3.14 -13.45
CA SER A 21 -2.22 -3.31 -11.99
C SER A 21 -1.02 -2.70 -11.26
N LEU A 22 -1.27 -1.88 -10.23
CA LEU A 22 -0.23 -1.31 -9.38
C LEU A 22 -0.01 -2.18 -8.13
N TRP A 23 1.26 -2.47 -7.83
CA TRP A 23 1.69 -3.28 -6.69
C TRP A 23 2.66 -2.48 -5.81
N LEU A 24 2.62 -2.70 -4.50
CA LEU A 24 3.51 -2.08 -3.52
C LEU A 24 4.66 -3.04 -3.23
N ASP A 25 5.89 -2.63 -3.55
CA ASP A 25 7.09 -3.42 -3.28
C ASP A 25 7.64 -3.19 -1.87
N ASN A 26 6.77 -3.37 -0.88
CA ASN A 26 7.10 -3.29 0.53
C ASN A 26 5.98 -3.93 1.38
N ILE A 27 6.35 -4.55 2.49
CA ILE A 27 5.40 -4.98 3.52
C ILE A 27 6.05 -4.95 4.90
N ARG A 28 5.32 -4.38 5.87
CA ARG A 28 5.65 -4.40 7.31
C ARG A 28 4.37 -4.47 8.12
N ARG A 29 4.45 -4.94 9.37
CA ARG A 29 3.26 -5.12 10.22
C ARG A 29 2.49 -3.82 10.38
N GLN A 30 3.19 -2.68 10.52
CA GLN A 30 2.54 -1.39 10.71
C GLN A 30 1.65 -0.98 9.52
N LEU A 31 1.94 -1.39 8.28
CA LEU A 31 1.06 -1.11 7.14
C LEU A 31 -0.32 -1.75 7.33
N ILE A 32 -0.38 -2.90 8.00
CA ILE A 32 -1.62 -3.62 8.28
C ILE A 32 -2.29 -3.03 9.54
N SER A 33 -1.57 -2.97 10.66
CA SER A 33 -2.14 -2.56 11.95
C SER A 33 -2.60 -1.10 11.98
N SER A 34 -1.95 -0.22 11.23
CA SER A 34 -2.37 1.19 11.11
C SER A 34 -3.56 1.41 10.17
N GLY A 35 -3.95 0.41 9.38
CA GLY A 35 -4.95 0.55 8.32
C GLY A 35 -4.45 1.21 7.03
N GLU A 36 -3.17 1.57 6.94
CA GLU A 36 -2.59 2.21 5.75
C GLU A 36 -2.69 1.33 4.49
N LEU A 37 -2.48 0.02 4.62
CA LEU A 37 -2.64 -0.91 3.51
C LEU A 37 -4.10 -0.97 3.03
N ALA A 38 -5.07 -0.84 3.93
CA ALA A 38 -6.48 -0.78 3.57
C ALA A 38 -6.80 0.51 2.80
N ARG A 39 -6.25 1.66 3.24
CA ARG A 39 -6.36 2.94 2.52
C ARG A 39 -5.77 2.84 1.10
N LEU A 40 -4.57 2.27 0.96
CA LEU A 40 -3.92 2.11 -0.33
C LEU A 40 -4.69 1.17 -1.27
N ARG A 41 -5.25 0.08 -0.74
CA ARG A 41 -6.18 -0.79 -1.48
C ARG A 41 -7.37 0.01 -2.02
N ASP A 42 -8.00 0.82 -1.17
CA ASP A 42 -9.18 1.62 -1.56
C ASP A 42 -8.84 2.69 -2.60
N GLU A 43 -7.58 3.11 -2.67
CA GLU A 43 -7.05 4.00 -3.71
C GLU A 43 -6.74 3.29 -5.04
N GLY A 44 -6.71 1.96 -5.04
CA GLY A 44 -6.52 1.12 -6.22
C GLY A 44 -5.27 0.24 -6.20
N LEU A 45 -4.56 0.12 -5.06
CA LEU A 45 -3.48 -0.85 -4.94
C LEU A 45 -4.04 -2.28 -5.04
N THR A 46 -3.45 -3.10 -5.90
CA THR A 46 -3.97 -4.46 -6.20
C THR A 46 -3.09 -5.60 -5.71
N GLY A 47 -1.88 -5.30 -5.25
CA GLY A 47 -0.97 -6.33 -4.76
C GLY A 47 0.14 -5.74 -3.91
N VAL A 48 0.81 -6.63 -3.18
CA VAL A 48 2.03 -6.32 -2.43
C VAL A 48 3.06 -7.40 -2.73
N THR A 49 4.33 -7.02 -2.77
CA THR A 49 5.45 -7.96 -2.84
C THR A 49 6.31 -7.85 -1.59
N SER A 50 6.96 -8.97 -1.29
CA SER A 50 8.02 -9.05 -0.30
C SER A 50 9.17 -9.83 -0.90
N ASN A 51 10.33 -9.73 -0.25
CA ASN A 51 11.51 -10.52 -0.51
C ASN A 51 12.33 -10.56 0.79
N PRO A 52 13.38 -11.41 0.90
CA PRO A 52 14.17 -11.53 2.12
C PRO A 52 14.73 -10.19 2.63
N THR A 53 15.20 -9.31 1.74
CA THR A 53 15.74 -7.99 2.12
C THR A 53 14.66 -7.04 2.64
N ILE A 54 13.46 -7.04 2.05
CA ILE A 54 12.33 -6.26 2.55
C ILE A 54 11.95 -6.73 3.95
N PHE A 55 11.85 -8.05 4.15
CA PHE A 55 11.48 -8.61 5.44
C PHE A 55 12.54 -8.33 6.52
N GLU A 56 13.82 -8.51 6.21
CA GLU A 56 14.93 -8.17 7.09
C GLU A 56 14.86 -6.71 7.54
N LYS A 57 14.62 -5.78 6.60
CA LYS A 57 14.47 -4.35 6.92
C LYS A 57 13.23 -4.06 7.77
N ALA A 58 12.12 -4.78 7.54
CA ALA A 58 10.91 -4.61 8.33
C ALA A 58 11.13 -5.07 9.79
N VAL A 59 11.86 -6.16 10.00
CA VAL A 59 12.14 -6.71 11.35
C VAL A 59 13.23 -5.91 12.07
N SER A 60 14.34 -5.61 11.41
CA SER A 60 15.49 -4.92 12.05
C SER A 60 15.35 -3.40 12.13
N GLY A 61 14.58 -2.80 11.22
CA GLY A 61 14.41 -1.35 11.11
C GLY A 61 13.19 -0.80 11.85
N SER A 62 12.47 -1.62 12.62
CA SER A 62 11.30 -1.19 13.37
C SER A 62 11.03 -2.07 14.59
N THR A 63 10.19 -1.58 15.51
CA THR A 63 9.71 -2.35 16.68
C THR A 63 8.45 -3.16 16.37
N ASP A 64 8.05 -3.22 15.09
CA ASP A 64 6.80 -3.84 14.63
C ASP A 64 6.68 -5.33 14.99
N TYR A 65 7.80 -6.00 15.30
CA TYR A 65 7.86 -7.44 15.53
C TYR A 65 8.40 -7.83 16.91
N ASP A 66 8.73 -6.86 17.77
CA ASP A 66 9.41 -7.12 19.04
C ASP A 66 8.63 -8.09 19.92
N GLU A 67 7.30 -7.89 20.05
CA GLU A 67 6.42 -8.77 20.83
C GLU A 67 6.39 -10.23 20.35
N ALA A 68 6.66 -10.47 19.06
CA ALA A 68 6.66 -11.80 18.46
C ALA A 68 8.05 -12.48 18.50
N MET A 69 9.08 -11.77 18.96
CA MET A 69 10.45 -12.28 19.10
C MET A 69 10.83 -12.57 20.56
N VAL A 70 9.88 -12.45 21.50
CA VAL A 70 10.05 -12.76 22.93
C VAL A 70 9.81 -14.24 23.21
#